data_AF-A0A973LJL9-F1
#
_entry.id   AF-A0A973LJL9-F1
#
_cell.length_a   1.000
_cell.length_b   1.000
_cell.length_c   1.000
_cell.angle_alpha   90.00
_cell.angle_beta   90.00
_cell.angle_gamma   90.00
#
_symmetry.space_group_name_H-M   'P 1'
#
loop_
_entity.id
_entity.type
_entity.pdbx_description
1 polymer ?
#
loop_
_entity_poly.entity_id
_entity_poly.type
_entity_poly.pdbx_seq_one_letter_code
_entity_poly.pdbx_strand_id
1 'polypeptide(L)'
;MSDQAENVTELLRAQRARLAGRLRAPWWYVAGSVAVMALAFAMPIGAHYLVGGAIWCVLLSIAAFLLLHYAMSRASGVDVGLQTWRFPSGRVWTLAMAAVILAATSGEALLLDHGLLGLAITVGAVAALTAAVCWQGHMRAVSRDLETGTAAR
;
A
#
# COMPACT_ATOMS: atom_id res chain seq x y z
N MET A 1 25.89 23.29 -27.85
CA MET A 1 24.47 22.99 -27.51
C MET A 1 24.26 21.51 -27.17
N SER A 2 24.95 20.57 -27.84
CA SER A 2 24.95 19.13 -27.48
C SER A 2 25.39 18.85 -26.04
N ASP A 3 26.51 19.43 -25.60
CA ASP A 3 27.11 19.14 -24.28
C ASP A 3 26.25 19.61 -23.10
N GLN A 4 25.45 20.66 -23.30
CA GLN A 4 24.53 21.15 -22.28
C GLN A 4 23.29 20.26 -22.17
N ALA A 5 22.79 19.74 -23.30
CA ALA A 5 21.69 18.78 -23.31
C ALA A 5 22.12 17.44 -22.67
N GLU A 6 23.33 16.97 -22.97
CA GLU A 6 23.89 15.76 -22.37
C GLU A 6 24.06 15.91 -20.85
N ASN A 7 24.67 17.00 -20.39
CA ASN A 7 24.79 17.31 -18.95
C ASN A 7 23.44 17.35 -18.23
N VAL A 8 22.41 18.00 -18.82
CA VAL A 8 21.07 18.04 -18.21
C VAL A 8 20.46 16.65 -18.10
N THR A 9 20.63 15.80 -19.13
CA THR A 9 20.11 14.42 -19.08
C THR A 9 20.82 13.57 -18.02
N GLU A 10 22.13 13.73 -17.84
CA GLU A 10 22.88 13.04 -16.80
C GLU A 10 22.47 13.48 -15.40
N LEU A 11 22.28 14.79 -15.20
CA LEU A 11 21.86 15.36 -13.92
C LEU A 11 20.45 14.87 -13.54
N LEU A 12 19.54 14.77 -14.51
CA LEU A 12 18.21 14.19 -14.32
C LEU A 12 18.27 12.68 -14.02
N ARG A 13 19.12 11.91 -14.70
CA ARG A 13 19.32 10.48 -14.36
C ARG A 13 19.85 10.31 -12.94
N ALA A 14 20.84 11.12 -12.54
CA ALA A 14 21.41 11.08 -11.19
C ALA A 14 20.39 11.46 -10.11
N GLN A 15 19.54 12.47 -10.37
CA GLN A 15 18.44 12.83 -9.47
C GLN A 15 17.39 11.72 -9.35
N ARG A 16 16.98 11.10 -10.47
CA ARG A 16 16.03 9.97 -10.47
C ARG A 16 16.57 8.77 -9.71
N ALA A 17 17.84 8.40 -9.91
CA ALA A 17 18.49 7.32 -9.18
C ALA A 17 18.57 7.59 -7.67
N ARG A 18 18.86 8.84 -7.26
CA ARG A 18 18.83 9.23 -5.84
C ARG A 18 17.42 9.17 -5.25
N LEU A 19 16.40 9.54 -6.01
CA LEU A 19 15.00 9.49 -5.58
C LEU A 19 14.53 8.03 -5.41
N ALA A 20 14.84 7.17 -6.39
CA ALA A 20 14.57 5.73 -6.34
C ALA A 20 15.27 5.06 -5.15
N GLY A 21 16.52 5.45 -4.86
CA GLY A 21 17.26 4.97 -3.69
C GLY A 21 16.58 5.31 -2.35
N ARG A 22 15.88 6.46 -2.26
CA ARG A 22 15.11 6.88 -1.07
C ARG A 22 13.77 6.18 -0.92
N LEU A 23 13.26 5.53 -1.97
CA LEU A 23 12.01 4.77 -1.98
C LEU A 23 12.17 3.33 -1.50
N ARG A 24 13.37 2.91 -1.07
CA ARG A 24 13.53 1.63 -0.36
C ARG A 24 12.66 1.65 0.89
N ALA A 25 11.54 0.92 0.83
CA ALA A 25 10.57 0.82 1.91
C ALA A 25 11.29 0.43 3.21
N PRO A 26 11.41 1.33 4.19
CA PRO A 26 12.06 1.01 5.45
C PRO A 26 11.23 -0.04 6.20
N TRP A 27 11.89 -0.86 7.01
CA TRP A 27 11.24 -1.98 7.71
C TRP A 27 10.02 -1.54 8.56
N TRP A 28 10.06 -0.34 9.15
CA TRP A 28 8.95 0.21 9.93
C TRP A 28 7.72 0.51 9.06
N TYR A 29 7.93 0.92 7.81
CA TYR A 29 6.85 1.21 6.87
C TYR A 29 6.18 -0.08 6.41
N VAL A 30 6.96 -1.13 6.22
CA VAL A 30 6.45 -2.49 5.98
C VAL A 30 5.62 -2.96 7.16
N ALA A 31 6.16 -2.90 8.38
CA ALA A 31 5.45 -3.33 9.58
C ALA A 31 4.15 -2.53 9.80
N GLY A 32 4.21 -1.21 9.61
CA GLY A 32 3.03 -0.35 9.67
C GLY A 32 1.99 -0.68 8.61
N SER A 33 2.41 -1.02 7.39
CA SER A 33 1.47 -1.40 6.31
C SER A 33 0.73 -2.70 6.65
N VAL A 34 1.44 -3.69 7.21
CA VAL A 34 0.83 -4.94 7.70
C VAL A 34 -0.18 -4.65 8.79
N ALA A 35 0.16 -3.78 9.76
CA ALA A 35 -0.74 -3.43 10.85
C ALA A 35 -2.00 -2.70 10.36
N VAL A 36 -1.85 -1.76 9.42
CA VAL A 36 -2.99 -1.04 8.80
C VAL A 36 -3.90 -2.03 8.06
N MET A 37 -3.34 -2.95 7.28
CA MET A 37 -4.12 -3.95 6.54
C MET A 37 -4.83 -4.92 7.49
N ALA A 38 -4.14 -5.40 8.53
CA ALA A 38 -4.75 -6.27 9.53
C ALA A 38 -5.94 -5.59 10.22
N LEU A 39 -5.82 -4.30 10.52
CA LEU A 39 -6.90 -3.52 11.12
C LEU A 39 -8.07 -3.31 10.16
N ALA A 40 -7.81 -3.12 8.86
CA ALA A 40 -8.85 -3.03 7.84
C ALA A 40 -9.59 -4.37 7.69
N PHE A 41 -8.87 -5.49 7.68
CA PHE A 41 -9.46 -6.84 7.62
C PHE A 41 -10.09 -7.29 8.94
N ALA A 42 -9.84 -6.62 10.06
CA ALA A 42 -10.57 -6.89 11.31
C ALA A 42 -12.01 -6.36 11.30
N MET A 43 -12.41 -5.57 10.30
CA MET A 43 -13.75 -4.96 10.22
C MET A 43 -14.90 -5.96 10.27
N PRO A 44 -14.91 -7.08 9.53
CA PRO A 44 -16.05 -8.01 9.52
C PRO A 44 -16.24 -8.67 10.89
N ILE A 45 -15.14 -9.01 11.56
CA ILE A 45 -15.16 -9.52 12.94
C ILE A 45 -15.70 -8.45 13.89
N GLY A 46 -15.21 -7.22 13.76
CA GLY A 46 -15.69 -6.07 14.54
C GLY A 46 -17.18 -5.82 14.32
N ALA A 47 -17.67 -5.92 13.08
CA ALA A 47 -19.09 -5.75 12.75
C ALA A 47 -19.97 -6.83 13.38
N HIS A 48 -19.47 -8.07 13.39
CA HIS A 48 -20.23 -9.23 13.82
C HIS A 48 -20.31 -9.35 15.36
N TYR A 49 -19.24 -9.01 16.08
CA TYR A 49 -19.16 -9.24 17.54
C TYR A 49 -19.11 -7.97 18.40
N LEU A 50 -18.82 -6.80 17.84
CA LEU A 50 -18.67 -5.54 18.58
C LEU A 50 -19.58 -4.47 18.00
N VAL A 51 -20.65 -4.12 18.72
CA VAL A 51 -21.53 -3.01 18.32
C VAL A 51 -20.71 -1.72 18.18
N GLY A 52 -20.61 -1.19 16.96
CA GLY A 52 -19.79 -0.02 16.62
C GLY A 52 -18.29 -0.29 16.41
N GLY A 53 -17.81 -1.52 16.65
CA GLY A 53 -16.40 -1.89 16.46
C GLY A 53 -15.93 -1.75 15.03
N ALA A 54 -16.78 -2.10 14.06
CA ALA A 54 -16.47 -1.94 12.63
C ALA A 54 -16.13 -0.49 12.25
N ILE A 55 -16.93 0.48 12.72
CA ILE A 55 -16.71 1.91 12.42
C ILE A 55 -15.38 2.37 12.99
N TRP A 56 -15.04 1.96 14.21
CA TRP A 56 -13.75 2.29 14.81
C TRP A 56 -12.58 1.63 14.07
N CYS A 57 -12.70 0.38 13.64
CA CYS A 57 -11.69 -0.28 12.82
C CYS A 57 -11.48 0.45 11.47
N VAL A 58 -12.55 0.92 10.83
CA VAL A 58 -12.48 1.77 9.62
C VAL A 58 -11.73 3.06 9.91
N LEU A 59 -12.16 3.82 10.91
CA LEU A 59 -11.57 5.12 11.20
C LEU A 59 -10.11 5.00 11.60
N LEU A 60 -9.76 4.01 12.42
CA LEU A 60 -8.39 3.76 12.84
C LEU A 60 -7.52 3.27 11.68
N SER A 61 -8.03 2.41 10.79
CA SER A 61 -7.27 1.96 9.60
C SER A 61 -7.01 3.12 8.63
N ILE A 62 -8.00 3.99 8.38
CA ILE A 62 -7.82 5.19 7.57
C ILE A 62 -6.80 6.14 8.22
N ALA A 63 -6.96 6.44 9.50
CA ALA A 63 -6.05 7.35 10.20
C ALA A 63 -4.62 6.80 10.22
N ALA A 64 -4.44 5.52 10.51
CA ALA A 64 -3.14 4.86 10.49
C ALA A 64 -2.54 4.81 9.08
N PHE A 65 -3.35 4.56 8.05
CA PHE A 65 -2.92 4.62 6.65
C PHE A 65 -2.39 6.00 6.27
N LEU A 66 -3.13 7.05 6.60
CA LEU A 66 -2.73 8.44 6.32
C LEU A 66 -1.47 8.83 7.08
N LEU A 67 -1.38 8.47 8.37
CA LEU A 67 -0.21 8.76 9.20
C LEU A 67 1.04 8.04 8.68
N LEU A 68 0.89 6.77 8.28
CA LEU A 68 1.97 5.96 7.73
C LEU A 68 2.48 6.54 6.41
N HIS A 69 1.58 7.01 5.55
CA HIS A 69 1.92 7.69 4.31
C HIS A 69 2.58 9.04 4.53
N TYR A 70 2.08 9.82 5.48
CA TYR A 70 2.68 11.08 5.88
C TYR A 70 4.11 10.87 6.41
N ALA A 71 4.32 9.86 7.26
CA ALA A 71 5.66 9.52 7.75
C ALA A 71 6.59 9.10 6.60
N MET A 72 6.08 8.33 5.64
CA MET A 72 6.87 7.89 4.48
C MET A 72 7.21 9.04 3.53
N SER A 73 6.29 9.97 3.28
CA SER A 73 6.57 11.15 2.45
C SER A 73 7.58 12.07 3.12
N ARG A 74 7.51 12.25 4.45
CA ARG A 74 8.53 12.95 5.25
C ARG A 74 9.90 12.28 5.19
N ALA A 75 9.96 10.95 5.25
CA ALA A 75 11.21 10.22 5.27
C ALA A 75 11.89 10.11 3.88
N SER A 76 11.09 9.89 2.83
CA SER A 76 11.60 9.69 1.46
C SER A 76 11.65 10.98 0.63
N GLY A 77 10.85 11.99 0.99
CA GLY A 77 10.64 13.20 0.20
C GLY A 77 9.72 13.00 -1.01
N VAL A 78 9.07 11.83 -1.13
CA VAL A 78 8.19 11.47 -2.26
C VAL A 78 6.80 11.11 -1.74
N ASP A 79 5.78 11.80 -2.25
CA ASP A 79 4.39 11.49 -1.93
C ASP A 79 3.81 10.42 -2.87
N VAL A 80 4.14 9.16 -2.59
CA VAL A 80 3.68 8.01 -3.39
C VAL A 80 2.23 7.62 -3.05
N GLY A 81 1.80 7.87 -1.82
CA GLY A 81 0.50 7.43 -1.31
C GLY A 81 -0.67 8.11 -1.99
N LEU A 82 -0.66 9.44 -2.04
CA LEU A 82 -1.76 10.21 -2.64
C LEU A 82 -1.67 10.24 -4.16
N GLN A 83 -0.49 9.99 -4.73
CA GLN A 83 -0.25 10.03 -6.17
C GLN A 83 -0.13 8.65 -6.81
N THR A 84 -0.54 7.57 -6.12
CA THR A 84 -0.47 6.19 -6.65
C THR A 84 -1.13 6.08 -8.04
N TRP A 85 -2.23 6.79 -8.28
CA TRP A 85 -2.94 6.82 -9.57
C TRP A 85 -2.18 7.46 -10.73
N ARG A 86 -1.16 8.27 -10.43
CA ARG A 86 -0.31 8.92 -11.43
C ARG A 86 0.69 7.94 -12.06
N PHE A 87 0.96 6.82 -11.39
CA PHE A 87 1.84 5.78 -11.91
C PHE A 87 1.02 4.68 -12.62
N PRO A 88 1.43 4.24 -13.82
CA PRO A 88 0.75 3.14 -14.51
C PRO A 88 0.77 1.85 -13.68
N SER A 89 1.85 1.61 -12.94
CA SER A 89 1.97 0.51 -11.97
C SER A 89 1.01 0.61 -10.78
N GLY A 90 0.51 1.81 -10.46
CA GLY A 90 -0.50 2.03 -9.42
C GLY A 90 -1.88 1.52 -9.78
N ARG A 91 -2.29 1.62 -11.05
CA ARG A 91 -3.61 1.14 -11.50
C ARG A 91 -3.75 -0.37 -11.34
N VAL A 92 -2.70 -1.12 -11.71
CA VAL A 92 -2.65 -2.58 -11.56
C VAL A 92 -2.69 -2.97 -10.07
N TRP A 93 -1.95 -2.23 -9.23
CA TRP A 93 -1.98 -2.45 -7.79
C TRP A 93 -3.36 -2.19 -7.20
N THR A 94 -4.05 -1.10 -7.58
CA THR A 94 -5.39 -0.79 -7.06
C THR A 94 -6.39 -1.89 -7.39
N LEU A 95 -6.34 -2.43 -8.62
CA LEU A 95 -7.19 -3.55 -9.02
C LEU A 95 -6.88 -4.82 -8.22
N ALA A 96 -5.59 -5.15 -8.06
CA ALA A 96 -5.17 -6.30 -7.26
C ALA A 96 -5.62 -6.15 -5.79
N MET A 97 -5.48 -4.96 -5.21
CA MET A 97 -5.90 -4.69 -3.84
C MET A 97 -7.42 -4.77 -3.68
N ALA A 98 -8.17 -4.20 -4.62
CA ALA A 98 -9.63 -4.30 -4.62
C ALA A 98 -10.09 -5.77 -4.69
N ALA A 99 -9.43 -6.60 -5.52
CA ALA A 99 -9.72 -8.03 -5.60
C ALA A 99 -9.43 -8.75 -4.27
N VAL A 100 -8.30 -8.47 -3.61
CA VAL A 100 -7.96 -9.03 -2.29
C VAL A 100 -8.98 -8.61 -1.24
N ILE A 101 -9.39 -7.34 -1.22
CA ILE A 101 -10.37 -6.82 -0.27
C ILE A 101 -11.73 -7.49 -0.46
N LEU A 102 -12.20 -7.61 -1.71
CA LEU A 102 -13.47 -8.27 -2.01
C LEU A 102 -13.44 -9.75 -1.62
N ALA A 103 -12.38 -10.47 -2.00
CA ALA A 103 -12.24 -11.90 -1.69
C ALA A 103 -12.16 -12.15 -0.17
N ALA A 104 -11.39 -11.35 0.56
CA ALA A 104 -11.27 -11.48 2.01
C ALA A 104 -12.57 -11.13 2.73
N THR A 105 -13.20 -9.99 2.41
CA THR A 105 -14.45 -9.57 3.05
C THR A 105 -15.58 -10.58 2.82
N SER A 106 -15.70 -11.11 1.59
CA SER A 106 -16.71 -12.12 1.26
C SER A 106 -16.43 -13.47 1.93
N GLY A 107 -15.16 -13.91 1.94
CA GLY A 107 -14.75 -15.13 2.61
C GLY A 107 -14.96 -15.07 4.13
N GLU A 108 -14.58 -13.95 4.76
CA GLU A 108 -14.79 -13.74 6.19
C GLU A 108 -16.27 -13.70 6.56
N ALA A 109 -17.11 -12.99 5.79
CA ALA A 109 -18.55 -12.96 6.04
C ALA A 109 -19.17 -14.36 6.02
N LEU A 110 -18.86 -15.15 4.98
CA LEU A 110 -19.32 -16.53 4.87
C LEU A 110 -18.85 -17.38 6.06
N LEU A 111 -17.58 -17.27 6.46
CA LEU A 111 -17.05 -18.04 7.59
C LEU A 111 -17.70 -17.65 8.91
N LEU A 112 -17.95 -16.36 9.11
CA LEU A 112 -18.63 -15.84 10.30
C LEU A 112 -20.09 -16.32 10.37
N ASP A 113 -20.81 -16.33 9.24
CA ASP A 113 -22.18 -16.85 9.16
C ASP A 113 -22.27 -18.34 9.51
N HIS A 114 -21.20 -19.11 9.27
CA HIS A 114 -21.10 -20.52 9.65
C HIS A 114 -20.49 -20.74 11.05
N GLY A 115 -20.24 -19.68 11.83
CA GLY A 115 -19.65 -19.76 13.18
C GLY A 115 -18.17 -20.13 13.21
N LEU A 116 -17.47 -20.08 12.07
CA LEU A 116 -16.07 -20.49 11.91
C LEU A 116 -15.11 -19.33 12.20
N LEU A 117 -15.17 -18.78 13.41
CA LEU A 117 -14.37 -17.61 13.82
C LEU A 117 -12.86 -17.82 13.61
N GLY A 118 -12.33 -18.99 13.96
CA GLY A 118 -10.91 -19.29 13.79
C GLY A 118 -10.47 -19.19 12.32
N LEU A 119 -11.28 -19.70 11.40
CA LEU A 119 -10.98 -19.62 9.96
C LEU A 119 -11.11 -18.18 9.45
N ALA A 120 -12.11 -17.42 9.91
CA ALA A 120 -12.26 -16.01 9.54
C ALA A 120 -11.00 -15.20 9.93
N ILE A 121 -10.47 -15.42 11.13
CA ILE A 121 -9.21 -14.79 11.58
C ILE A 121 -8.04 -15.19 10.67
N THR A 122 -7.93 -16.47 10.30
CA THR A 122 -6.85 -16.92 9.40
C THR A 122 -6.94 -16.29 8.01
N VAL A 123 -8.16 -16.15 7.46
CA VAL A 123 -8.38 -15.49 6.16
C VAL A 123 -7.95 -14.02 6.23
N GLY A 124 -8.36 -13.29 7.27
CA GLY A 124 -7.97 -11.89 7.45
C GLY A 124 -6.47 -11.70 7.63
N ALA A 125 -5.82 -12.58 8.37
CA ALA A 125 -4.36 -12.57 8.53
C ALA A 125 -3.63 -12.81 7.21
N VAL A 126 -4.08 -13.80 6.42
CA VAL A 126 -3.52 -14.09 5.08
C VAL A 126 -3.76 -12.90 4.14
N ALA A 127 -4.96 -12.35 4.12
CA ALA A 127 -5.30 -11.19 3.29
C ALA A 127 -4.43 -9.97 3.63
N ALA A 128 -4.20 -9.70 4.92
CA ALA A 128 -3.34 -8.61 5.37
C ALA A 128 -1.89 -8.78 4.90
N LEU A 129 -1.35 -10.00 5.00
CA LEU A 129 0.00 -10.31 4.53
C LEU A 129 0.10 -10.19 3.00
N THR A 130 -0.86 -10.74 2.26
CA THR A 130 -0.91 -10.63 0.79
C THR A 130 -0.98 -9.17 0.37
N ALA A 131 -1.86 -8.38 1.00
CA ALA A 131 -1.98 -6.95 0.73
C ALA A 131 -0.67 -6.19 0.99
N ALA A 132 0.03 -6.51 2.09
CA ALA A 132 1.33 -5.91 2.40
C ALA A 132 2.42 -6.30 1.38
N VAL A 133 2.45 -7.55 0.91
CA VAL A 133 3.38 -7.99 -0.14
C VAL A 133 3.08 -7.29 -1.47
N CYS A 134 1.80 -7.19 -1.85
CA CYS A 134 1.36 -6.43 -3.02
C CYS A 134 1.79 -4.96 -2.93
N TRP A 135 1.66 -4.34 -1.75
CA TRP A 135 2.12 -2.97 -1.50
C TRP A 135 3.64 -2.81 -1.69
N GLN A 136 4.44 -3.74 -1.17
CA GLN A 136 5.89 -3.72 -1.41
C GLN A 136 6.25 -3.88 -2.89
N GLY A 137 5.54 -4.77 -3.60
CA GLY A 137 5.68 -4.96 -5.04
C GLY A 137 5.40 -3.67 -5.80
N HIS A 138 4.34 -2.96 -5.41
CA HIS A 138 3.99 -1.65 -5.99
C HIS A 138 5.08 -0.60 -5.75
N MET A 139 5.61 -0.46 -4.52
CA MET A 139 6.70 0.47 -4.23
C MET A 139 7.95 0.19 -5.06
N ARG A 140 8.28 -1.09 -5.29
CA ARG A 140 9.39 -1.49 -6.18
C ARG A 140 9.09 -1.13 -7.64
N ALA A 141 7.85 -1.30 -8.09
CA ALA A 141 7.44 -0.93 -9.44
C ALA A 141 7.52 0.59 -9.65
N VAL A 142 7.05 1.40 -8.69
CA VAL A 142 7.17 2.86 -8.72
C VAL A 142 8.65 3.31 -8.75
N SER A 143 9.51 2.65 -7.97
CA SER A 143 10.96 2.91 -8.03
C SER A 143 11.53 2.67 -9.44
N ARG A 144 11.13 1.58 -10.10
CA ARG A 144 11.55 1.28 -11.48
C ARG A 144 10.97 2.26 -12.50
N ASP A 145 9.72 2.70 -12.32
CA ASP A 145 9.08 3.71 -13.17
C ASP A 145 9.79 5.07 -13.05
N LEU A 146 10.30 5.40 -11.86
CA LEU A 146 11.10 6.61 -11.64
C LEU A 146 12.51 6.50 -12.25
N GLU A 147 13.16 5.35 -12.15
CA GLU A 147 14.47 5.09 -12.78
C GLU A 147 14.38 5.21 -14.31
N THR A 148 13.33 4.65 -14.89
CA THR A 148 13.08 4.66 -16.35
C THR A 148 12.48 5.98 -16.85
N GLY A 149 12.01 6.85 -15.95
CA GLY A 149 11.42 8.15 -16.30
C GLY A 149 10.00 8.08 -16.85
N THR A 150 9.31 6.95 -16.72
CA THR A 150 7.92 6.74 -17.16
C THR A 150 6.89 7.40 -16.25
N ALA A 151 7.28 7.81 -15.04
CA ALA A 151 6.44 8.50 -14.06
C ALA A 151 5.86 9.86 -14.51
N ALA A 152 6.32 10.41 -15.64
CA ALA A 152 5.94 11.74 -16.14
C ALA A 152 5.09 11.72 -17.43
N ARG A 153 4.64 10.55 -17.90
CA ARG A 153 3.63 10.43 -18.97
C ARG A 153 2.23 10.46 -18.41
#